data_AF-A0A1H8EXI3-F1
#
_entry.id   AF-A0A1H8EXI3-F1
#
_cell.length_a   1.000
_cell.length_b   1.000
_cell.length_c   1.000
_cell.angle_alpha   90.00
_cell.angle_beta   90.00
_cell.angle_gamma   90.00
#
_symmetry.space_group_name_H-M   'P 1'
#
loop_
_entity.id
_entity.type
_entity.pdbx_description
1 polymer ?
#
loop_
_entity_poly.entity_id
_entity_poly.type
_entity_poly.pdbx_seq_one_letter_code
_entity_poly.pdbx_strand_id
1 'polypeptide(L)'
;MMNALKISACLAAAGILSGCVVGERFEGTERYRGASSIIATGQDQGIDTGVLNNGRGAIAYDPDGCQQYIIDDGLEGYATNRSDPVSGLPICNNLYPPGTVIREYQSTTEGIQDRVSGPGRRTVVVRR
;
A
#
# COMPACT_ATOMS: atom_id res chain seq x y z
N MET A 1 47.87 -3.41 16.82
CA MET A 1 47.33 -4.24 15.69
C MET A 1 46.27 -5.26 16.14
N MET A 2 46.48 -6.01 17.22
CA MET A 2 45.55 -7.05 17.69
C MET A 2 44.12 -6.57 18.04
N ASN A 3 43.95 -5.30 18.43
CA ASN A 3 42.62 -4.74 18.76
C ASN A 3 41.77 -4.42 17.53
N ALA A 4 42.39 -4.00 16.42
CA ALA A 4 41.67 -3.66 15.18
C ALA A 4 41.11 -4.92 14.49
N LEU A 5 41.84 -6.03 14.58
CA LEU A 5 41.41 -7.33 14.05
C LEU A 5 40.21 -7.90 14.83
N LYS A 6 40.20 -7.72 16.17
CA LYS A 6 39.07 -8.11 17.03
C LYS A 6 37.81 -7.28 16.74
N ILE A 7 37.96 -5.96 16.56
CA ILE A 7 36.85 -5.08 16.23
C ILE A 7 36.25 -5.47 14.87
N SER A 8 37.08 -5.69 13.85
CA SER A 8 36.61 -6.10 12.52
C SER A 8 35.90 -7.46 12.54
N ALA A 9 36.42 -8.42 13.31
CA ALA A 9 35.77 -9.72 13.50
C ALA A 9 34.41 -9.60 14.20
N CYS A 10 34.28 -8.73 15.21
CA CYS A 10 33.01 -8.47 15.87
C CYS A 10 31.98 -7.79 14.96
N LEU A 11 32.39 -6.80 14.14
CA LEU A 11 31.50 -6.18 13.17
C LEU A 11 31.06 -7.15 12.07
N ALA A 12 31.96 -8.01 11.59
CA ALA A 12 31.62 -9.04 10.61
C ALA A 12 30.64 -10.08 11.20
N ALA A 13 30.87 -10.52 12.44
CA ALA A 13 29.96 -11.42 13.14
C ALA A 13 28.58 -10.79 13.36
N ALA A 14 28.53 -9.52 13.78
CA ALA A 14 27.28 -8.78 13.94
C ALA A 14 26.52 -8.62 12.61
N GLY A 15 27.21 -8.34 11.50
CA GLY A 15 26.61 -8.25 10.16
C GLY A 15 26.10 -9.58 9.61
N ILE A 16 26.76 -10.70 9.94
CA ILE A 16 26.29 -12.05 9.56
C ILE A 16 25.06 -12.46 10.39
N LEU A 17 25.04 -12.13 11.69
CA LEU A 17 23.91 -12.40 12.57
C LEU A 17 22.66 -11.56 12.24
N SER A 18 22.83 -10.34 11.73
CA SER A 18 21.70 -9.50 11.30
C SER A 18 20.99 -10.01 10.02
N GLY A 19 21.63 -10.89 9.24
CA GLY A 19 21.08 -11.42 7.99
C GLY A 19 20.15 -12.63 8.15
N CYS A 20 20.07 -13.26 9.34
CA CYS A 20 19.28 -14.46 9.58
C CYS A 20 17.82 -14.20 9.99
N VAL A 21 17.24 -13.05 9.62
CA VAL A 21 15.79 -12.79 9.76
C VAL A 21 15.03 -13.57 8.67
N VAL A 22 15.02 -14.90 8.78
CA VAL A 22 14.25 -15.81 7.93
C VAL A 22 12.78 -15.67 8.31
N GLY A 23 12.14 -14.65 7.75
CA GLY A 23 10.76 -14.26 8.05
C GLY A 23 10.65 -12.76 8.26
N GLU A 24 11.11 -11.98 7.28
CA GLU A 24 10.97 -10.53 7.26
C GLU A 24 9.48 -10.16 7.31
N ARG A 25 8.99 -9.94 8.53
CA ARG A 25 7.75 -9.21 8.75
C ARG A 25 8.11 -7.74 8.73
N PHE A 26 7.69 -7.07 7.69
CA PHE A 26 7.85 -5.63 7.56
C PHE A 26 6.50 -5.01 7.91
N GLU A 27 6.45 -4.17 8.94
CA GLU A 27 5.21 -3.50 9.37
C GLU A 27 4.01 -4.46 9.50
N GLY A 28 4.15 -5.52 10.31
CA GLY A 28 3.07 -6.49 10.53
C GLY A 28 2.73 -7.42 9.36
N THR A 29 3.30 -7.22 8.17
CA THR A 29 3.00 -8.01 6.97
C THR A 29 3.80 -9.31 6.85
N GLU A 30 3.36 -10.21 5.95
CA GLU A 30 4.12 -11.39 5.53
C GLU A 30 4.28 -11.44 4.01
N ARG A 31 5.35 -12.10 3.53
CA ARG A 31 5.54 -12.32 2.10
C ARG A 31 4.42 -13.20 1.53
N TYR A 32 3.95 -12.87 0.34
CA TYR A 32 3.03 -13.69 -0.43
C TYR A 32 3.56 -15.14 -0.60
N ARG A 33 2.74 -16.14 -0.25
CA ARG A 33 3.10 -17.57 -0.25
C ARG A 33 2.26 -18.42 -1.20
N GLY A 34 1.38 -17.79 -1.99
CA GLY A 34 0.54 -18.47 -2.97
C GLY A 34 -0.95 -18.18 -2.79
N ALA A 35 -1.80 -18.98 -3.44
CA ALA A 35 -3.23 -18.71 -3.58
C ALA A 35 -4.01 -18.62 -2.25
N SER A 36 -3.50 -19.22 -1.17
CA SER A 36 -4.11 -19.14 0.16
C SER A 36 -3.68 -17.92 0.96
N SER A 37 -2.74 -17.12 0.47
CA SER A 37 -2.34 -15.88 1.14
C SER A 37 -3.49 -14.87 1.12
N ILE A 38 -3.80 -14.34 2.29
CA ILE A 38 -4.70 -13.20 2.43
C ILE A 38 -3.86 -11.96 2.14
N ILE A 39 -4.12 -11.33 1.00
CA ILE A 39 -3.31 -10.18 0.52
C ILE A 39 -3.86 -8.83 0.96
N ALA A 40 -5.07 -8.79 1.53
CA ALA A 40 -5.69 -7.60 2.07
C ALA A 40 -6.71 -7.97 3.15
N THR A 41 -6.77 -7.17 4.21
CA THR A 41 -7.81 -7.25 5.24
C THR A 41 -8.27 -5.84 5.61
N GLY A 42 -9.41 -5.72 6.28
CA GLY A 42 -9.86 -4.43 6.82
C GLY A 42 -9.14 -4.00 8.10
N GLN A 43 -8.05 -4.67 8.48
CA GLN A 43 -7.25 -4.33 9.65
C GLN A 43 -5.96 -3.66 9.20
N ASP A 44 -5.59 -2.59 9.89
CA ASP A 44 -4.29 -1.94 9.78
C ASP A 44 -3.21 -2.81 10.44
N GLN A 45 -2.20 -3.19 9.67
CA GLN A 45 -1.05 -3.97 10.15
C GLN A 45 0.21 -3.09 10.25
N GLY A 46 0.11 -1.82 9.82
CA GLY A 46 1.18 -0.86 9.75
C GLY A 46 1.71 -0.56 11.13
N ILE A 47 3.01 -0.23 11.19
CA ILE A 47 3.58 0.28 12.44
C ILE A 47 3.53 1.80 12.37
N ASP A 48 2.35 2.34 12.61
CA ASP A 48 2.16 3.77 12.81
C ASP A 48 1.27 4.07 14.02
N THR A 49 1.07 5.36 14.28
CA THR A 49 0.33 5.84 15.48
C THR A 49 -1.10 6.27 15.16
N GLY A 50 -1.51 6.14 13.90
CA GLY A 50 -2.73 6.66 13.35
C GLY A 50 -3.90 5.70 13.40
N VAL A 51 -5.03 6.20 12.89
CA VAL A 51 -6.19 5.38 12.54
C VAL A 51 -6.77 5.91 11.25
N LEU A 52 -7.29 5.00 10.43
CA LEU A 52 -8.02 5.35 9.21
C LEU A 52 -9.26 6.18 9.55
N ASN A 53 -9.25 7.43 9.09
CA ASN A 53 -10.38 8.33 9.30
C ASN A 53 -11.48 8.06 8.27
N ASN A 54 -12.61 7.53 8.72
CA ASN A 54 -13.78 7.34 7.86
C ASN A 54 -14.15 8.62 7.11
N GLY A 55 -14.33 8.52 5.79
CA GLY A 55 -14.69 9.64 4.92
C GLY A 55 -13.53 10.54 4.48
N ARG A 56 -12.28 10.27 4.92
CA ARG A 56 -11.05 10.82 4.31
C ARG A 56 -10.41 9.79 3.39
N GLY A 57 -10.58 9.97 2.09
CA GLY A 57 -10.08 9.08 1.05
C GLY A 57 -10.42 9.61 -0.33
N ALA A 58 -9.77 9.07 -1.34
CA ALA A 58 -10.01 9.44 -2.72
C ALA A 58 -11.18 8.66 -3.32
N ILE A 59 -11.66 9.13 -4.47
CA ILE A 59 -12.63 8.40 -5.27
C ILE A 59 -11.92 7.95 -6.55
N ALA A 60 -11.88 6.63 -6.77
CA ALA A 60 -11.38 6.04 -8.00
C ALA A 60 -12.55 5.66 -8.91
N TYR A 61 -12.43 5.96 -10.21
CA TYR A 61 -13.33 5.46 -11.25
C TYR A 61 -12.77 4.16 -11.81
N ASP A 62 -13.52 3.07 -11.67
CA ASP A 62 -13.16 1.78 -12.21
C ASP A 62 -13.37 1.71 -13.75
N PRO A 63 -12.96 0.61 -14.42
CA PRO A 63 -13.14 0.46 -15.87
C PRO A 63 -14.59 0.56 -16.36
N ASP A 64 -15.57 0.28 -15.50
CA ASP A 64 -17.00 0.33 -15.80
C ASP A 64 -17.61 1.72 -15.53
N GLY A 65 -16.82 2.66 -15.00
CA GLY A 65 -17.24 4.01 -14.63
C GLY A 65 -17.93 4.09 -13.26
N CYS A 66 -17.84 3.03 -12.46
CA CYS A 66 -18.33 3.01 -11.09
C CYS A 66 -17.29 3.57 -10.12
N GLN A 67 -17.78 4.16 -9.03
CA GLN A 67 -16.95 4.87 -8.06
C GLN A 67 -16.60 3.97 -6.89
N GLN A 68 -15.30 3.94 -6.59
CA GLN A 68 -14.72 3.25 -5.44
C GLN A 68 -14.17 4.30 -4.48
N TYR A 69 -14.40 4.11 -3.19
CA TYR A 69 -13.68 4.84 -2.16
C TYR A 69 -12.37 4.12 -1.89
N ILE A 70 -11.26 4.85 -1.93
CA ILE A 70 -9.92 4.29 -1.69
C ILE A 70 -9.17 5.09 -0.63
N ILE A 71 -8.40 4.40 0.20
CA ILE A 71 -7.40 4.97 1.11
C ILE A 71 -6.13 4.14 0.98
N ASP A 72 -4.97 4.80 1.05
CA ASP A 72 -3.67 4.16 1.18
C ASP A 72 -2.99 4.64 2.47
N ASP A 73 -2.56 3.72 3.32
CA ASP A 73 -1.83 3.97 4.57
C ASP A 73 -0.34 3.61 4.44
N GLY A 74 0.21 3.79 3.24
CA GLY A 74 1.61 3.55 2.92
C GLY A 74 1.86 2.12 2.46
N LEU A 75 1.72 1.13 3.35
CA LEU A 75 1.85 -0.28 2.96
C LEU A 75 0.47 -0.92 2.70
N GLU A 76 -0.57 -0.45 3.39
CA GLU A 76 -1.93 -0.98 3.33
C GLU A 76 -2.88 -0.13 2.48
N GLY A 77 -3.45 -0.76 1.45
CA GLY A 77 -4.54 -0.17 0.67
C GLY A 77 -5.93 -0.68 1.08
N TYR A 78 -6.88 0.25 1.23
CA TYR A 78 -8.29 -0.02 1.49
C TYR A 78 -9.15 0.46 0.34
N ALA A 79 -10.11 -0.36 -0.07
CA ALA A 79 -11.08 0.01 -1.09
C ALA A 79 -12.47 -0.53 -0.76
N THR A 80 -13.49 0.25 -1.07
CA THR A 80 -14.89 -0.19 -1.03
C THR A 80 -15.70 0.47 -2.12
N ASN A 81 -16.75 -0.20 -2.60
CA ASN A 81 -17.66 0.39 -3.56
C ASN A 81 -18.40 1.56 -2.91
N ARG A 82 -18.55 2.67 -3.64
CA ARG A 82 -19.48 3.70 -3.23
C ARG A 82 -20.88 3.28 -3.64
N SER A 83 -21.76 3.22 -2.66
CA SER A 83 -23.18 2.99 -2.88
C SER A 83 -23.98 4.25 -2.59
N ASP A 84 -25.02 4.47 -3.38
CA ASP A 84 -26.02 5.48 -3.10
C ASP A 84 -26.78 5.10 -1.82
N PRO A 85 -26.82 5.95 -0.78
CA PRO A 85 -27.44 5.59 0.50
C PRO A 85 -28.95 5.38 0.42
N VAL A 86 -29.61 5.84 -0.65
CA VAL A 86 -31.06 5.67 -0.84
C VAL A 86 -31.38 4.35 -1.53
N SER A 87 -30.75 4.08 -2.67
CA SER A 87 -31.01 2.87 -3.47
C SER A 87 -30.17 1.66 -3.08
N GLY A 88 -29.03 1.87 -2.42
CA GLY A 88 -28.02 0.83 -2.16
C GLY A 88 -27.22 0.42 -3.40
N LEU A 89 -27.51 0.98 -4.57
CA LEU A 89 -26.83 0.65 -5.82
C LEU A 89 -25.46 1.34 -5.90
N PRO A 90 -24.50 0.73 -6.63
CA PRO A 90 -23.22 1.39 -6.92
C PRO A 90 -23.43 2.73 -7.61
N ILE A 91 -22.62 3.73 -7.22
CA ILE A 91 -22.61 5.04 -7.87
C ILE A 91 -21.74 4.93 -9.13
N CYS A 92 -22.37 4.92 -10.31
CA CYS A 92 -21.67 4.89 -11.60
C CYS A 92 -22.07 6.07 -12.47
N ASN A 93 -21.09 6.77 -13.06
CA ASN A 93 -21.33 7.88 -13.99
C ASN A 93 -20.09 8.20 -14.84
N ASN A 94 -20.23 9.13 -15.79
CA ASN A 94 -19.19 9.52 -16.74
C ASN A 94 -18.62 10.93 -16.47
N LEU A 95 -18.61 11.39 -15.21
CA LEU A 95 -18.06 12.71 -14.89
C LEU A 95 -16.54 12.79 -15.09
N TYR A 96 -15.84 11.67 -14.91
CA TYR A 96 -14.41 11.52 -15.15
C TYR A 96 -14.12 10.23 -15.94
N PRO A 97 -13.04 10.17 -16.73
CA PRO A 97 -12.66 8.95 -17.44
C PRO A 97 -12.34 7.78 -16.50
N PRO A 98 -12.55 6.52 -16.93
CA PRO A 98 -12.07 5.35 -16.20
C PRO A 98 -10.59 5.42 -15.86
N GLY A 99 -10.23 4.96 -14.66
CA GLY A 99 -8.87 5.04 -14.12
C GLY A 99 -8.51 6.40 -13.48
N THR A 100 -9.46 7.33 -13.40
CA THR A 100 -9.25 8.61 -12.70
C THR A 100 -9.38 8.43 -11.19
N VAL A 101 -8.42 8.97 -10.43
CA VAL A 101 -8.50 9.11 -8.97
C VAL A 101 -8.65 10.60 -8.64
N ILE A 102 -9.68 10.94 -7.86
CA ILE A 102 -9.92 12.32 -7.41
C ILE A 102 -9.70 12.45 -5.90
N ARG A 103 -9.04 13.55 -5.50
CA ARG A 103 -8.60 13.89 -4.13
C ARG A 103 -7.39 13.09 -3.66
N GLU A 104 -6.93 13.43 -2.46
CA GLU A 104 -5.85 12.76 -1.76
C GLU A 104 -6.33 11.38 -1.28
N TYR A 105 -5.59 10.35 -1.67
CA TYR A 105 -5.86 8.96 -1.33
C TYR A 105 -5.07 8.52 -0.10
N GLN A 106 -3.97 9.22 0.18
CA GLN A 106 -3.07 8.89 1.25
C GLN A 106 -3.67 9.25 2.62
N SER A 107 -3.40 8.42 3.62
CA SER A 107 -3.66 8.75 5.02
C SER A 107 -2.77 9.93 5.45
N THR A 108 -2.92 10.39 6.69
CA THR A 108 -2.07 11.45 7.26
C THR A 108 -1.08 10.95 8.30
N THR A 109 -1.12 9.64 8.55
CA THR A 109 -0.44 8.97 9.65
C THR A 109 0.40 7.80 9.18
N GLU A 110 0.48 7.60 7.87
CA GLU A 110 1.13 6.47 7.26
C GLU A 110 2.58 6.31 7.74
N GLY A 111 2.97 5.07 8.03
CA GLY A 111 4.35 4.75 8.39
C GLY A 111 5.34 5.07 7.26
N ILE A 112 4.88 4.97 6.01
CA ILE A 112 5.69 5.19 4.81
C ILE A 112 4.94 6.10 3.84
N GLN A 113 5.58 7.21 3.50
CA GLN A 113 5.00 8.12 2.53
C GLN A 113 5.08 7.56 1.10
N ASP A 114 3.95 7.62 0.40
CA ASP A 114 3.82 7.20 -0.98
C ASP A 114 4.49 8.16 -1.96
N ARG A 115 4.78 7.61 -3.14
CA ARG A 115 5.24 8.39 -4.29
C ARG A 115 4.20 8.32 -5.39
N VAL A 116 3.77 9.49 -5.85
CA VAL A 116 2.85 9.59 -6.99
C VAL A 116 3.52 9.23 -8.31
N SER A 117 2.71 8.80 -9.27
CA SER A 117 3.16 8.52 -10.64
C SER A 117 3.82 9.76 -11.26
N GLY A 118 5.07 9.62 -11.71
CA GLY A 118 5.76 10.64 -12.50
C GLY A 118 5.22 10.73 -13.95
N PRO A 119 5.80 11.59 -14.81
CA PRO A 119 5.44 11.66 -16.22
C PRO A 119 5.61 10.27 -16.87
N GLY A 120 4.49 9.61 -17.18
CA GLY A 120 4.48 8.24 -17.65
C GLY A 120 5.25 8.04 -18.96
N ARG A 121 5.89 6.88 -19.11
CA ARG A 121 6.44 6.45 -20.41
C ARG A 121 5.30 5.91 -21.27
N ARG A 122 5.15 6.41 -22.51
CA ARG A 122 4.05 6.09 -23.44
C ARG A 122 3.83 4.61 -23.75
N THR A 123 4.75 3.72 -23.38
CA THR A 123 4.93 2.39 -23.98
C THR A 123 4.53 1.20 -23.10
N VAL A 124 3.96 1.42 -21.90
CA VAL A 124 3.69 0.29 -20.98
C VAL A 124 2.42 -0.49 -21.34
N VAL A 125 1.49 0.10 -22.10
CA VAL A 125 0.27 -0.60 -22.54
C VAL A 125 0.56 -1.36 -23.84
N VAL A 126 1.09 -2.57 -23.72
CA VAL A 126 1.09 -3.53 -24.83
C VAL A 126 -0.31 -4.10 -24.93
N ARG A 127 -1.11 -3.64 -25.91
CA ARG A 127 -2.32 -4.36 -26.30
C ARG A 127 -1.89 -5.73 -26.82
N ARG A 128 -2.22 -6.79 -26.09
CA ARG A 128 -2.20 -8.16 -26.63
C ARG A 128 -3.43 -8.37 -27.49
#